data_AF-A0A0W1G7W8-F1
#
_entry.id   AF-A0A0W1G7W8-F1
#
_cell.length_a   1.000
_cell.length_b   1.000
_cell.length_c   1.000
_cell.angle_alpha   90.00
_cell.angle_beta   90.00
_cell.angle_gamma   90.00
#
_symmetry.space_group_name_H-M   'P 1'
#
loop_
_entity.id
_entity.type
_entity.pdbx_description
1 polymer ?
#
loop_
_entity_poly.entity_id
_entity_poly.type
_entity_poly.pdbx_seq_one_letter_code
_entity_poly.pdbx_strand_id
1 'polypeptide(L)'
;MARPARPKAARHRPSSIDKLDKEVRELIGQLRMDHGWTIDEIRTRLLDMGQTVSRSALGRHVRTLEDMAAELRESQMMATALARETGNADQSQMLDLNSQLLQANMFKLMLATKDGEGIQLGAKDAKDFADALRSIALTRKTELDVIEKAEKRAAEKATKEAAEKATRAARAKGLSKETVESIRFAVLGSDT
;
A
#
# COMPACT_ATOMS: atom_id res chain seq x y z
N MET A 1 28.08 25.62 -27.78
CA MET A 1 27.55 26.59 -26.80
C MET A 1 27.17 25.83 -25.53
N ALA A 2 27.80 26.13 -24.40
CA ALA A 2 27.53 25.45 -23.13
C ALA A 2 26.23 25.97 -22.50
N ARG A 3 25.37 25.06 -22.00
CA ARG A 3 24.14 25.41 -21.27
C ARG A 3 24.47 26.14 -19.96
N PRO A 4 23.76 27.22 -19.59
CA PRO A 4 23.99 27.89 -18.32
C PRO A 4 23.60 27.01 -17.14
N ALA A 5 24.37 27.11 -16.05
CA ALA A 5 24.15 26.38 -14.81
C ALA A 5 22.81 26.76 -14.16
N ARG A 6 22.09 25.76 -13.64
CA ARG A 6 20.81 25.95 -12.94
C ARG A 6 21.00 26.82 -11.68
N PRO A 7 20.04 27.73 -11.35
CA PRO A 7 20.12 28.55 -10.15
C PRO A 7 20.08 27.68 -8.89
N LYS A 8 20.93 28.00 -7.90
CA LYS A 8 20.94 27.37 -6.57
C LYS A 8 19.57 27.53 -5.91
N ALA A 9 19.04 26.44 -5.36
CA ALA A 9 17.79 26.42 -4.59
C ALA A 9 17.75 27.57 -3.58
N ALA A 10 16.72 28.40 -3.63
CA ALA A 10 16.55 29.54 -2.74
C ALA A 10 16.50 29.03 -1.29
N ARG A 11 17.38 29.54 -0.42
CA ARG A 11 17.37 29.24 1.02
C ARG A 11 15.99 29.58 1.57
N HIS A 12 15.27 28.59 2.10
CA HIS A 12 13.98 28.79 2.77
C HIS A 12 14.18 29.77 3.92
N ARG A 13 13.71 30.99 3.76
CA ARG A 13 13.71 31.98 4.84
C ARG A 13 12.53 31.65 5.78
N PRO A 14 12.75 31.51 7.10
CA PRO A 14 11.65 31.29 8.03
C PRO A 14 10.69 32.48 7.98
N SER A 15 9.39 32.17 7.91
CA SER A 15 8.31 33.15 7.90
C SER A 15 8.19 33.87 9.23
N SER A 16 7.39 34.93 9.28
CA SER A 16 7.09 35.60 10.56
C SER A 16 6.38 34.68 11.56
N ILE A 17 5.64 33.68 11.07
CA ILE A 17 4.96 32.69 11.92
C ILE A 17 5.96 31.68 12.48
N ASP A 18 6.96 31.27 11.70
CA ASP A 18 7.99 30.32 12.14
C ASP A 18 8.89 30.89 13.26
N LYS A 19 8.90 32.22 13.42
CA LYS A 19 9.65 32.92 14.46
C LYS A 19 8.86 33.09 15.77
N LEU A 20 7.55 32.81 15.76
CA LEU A 20 6.75 32.85 16.98
C LEU A 20 7.14 31.71 17.92
N ASP A 21 6.87 31.91 19.20
CA ASP A 21 7.02 30.88 20.22
C ASP A 21 6.18 29.66 19.88
N LYS A 22 6.67 28.48 20.28
CA LYS A 22 6.04 27.18 19.98
C LYS A 22 4.58 27.14 20.43
N GLU A 23 4.30 27.67 21.62
CA GLU A 23 2.95 27.73 22.21
C GLU A 23 1.98 28.55 21.34
N VAL A 24 2.44 29.67 20.78
CA VAL A 24 1.64 30.52 19.89
C VAL A 24 1.36 29.81 18.57
N ARG A 25 2.34 29.08 18.02
CA ARG A 25 2.13 28.28 16.80
C ARG A 25 1.16 27.12 17.02
N GLU A 26 1.26 26.45 18.17
CA GLU A 26 0.34 25.37 18.55
C GLU A 26 -1.10 25.91 18.72
N LEU A 27 -1.25 27.09 19.33
CA LEU A 27 -2.55 27.77 19.44
C LEU A 27 -3.16 28.09 18.06
N ILE A 28 -2.36 28.53 17.08
CA ILE A 28 -2.85 28.75 15.70
C ILE A 28 -3.44 27.46 15.13
N GLY A 29 -2.74 26.34 15.33
CA GLY A 29 -3.20 25.02 14.91
C GLY A 29 -4.50 24.61 15.59
N GLN A 30 -4.60 24.74 16.91
CA GLN A 30 -5.80 24.41 17.68
C GLN A 30 -7.01 25.26 17.26
N LEU A 31 -6.85 26.59 17.16
CA LEU A 31 -7.93 27.48 16.72
C LEU A 31 -8.44 27.14 15.33
N ARG A 32 -7.54 26.74 14.41
CA ARG A 32 -7.95 26.31 13.08
C ARG A 32 -8.62 24.94 13.08
N MET A 33 -7.99 23.94 13.69
CA MET A 33 -8.37 22.54 13.52
C MET A 33 -9.50 22.11 14.45
N ASP A 34 -9.50 22.59 15.70
CA ASP A 34 -10.47 22.18 16.71
C ASP A 34 -11.70 23.10 16.71
N HIS A 35 -11.48 24.39 16.44
CA HIS A 35 -12.54 25.41 16.53
C HIS A 35 -12.99 25.96 15.17
N GLY A 36 -12.31 25.62 14.06
CA GLY A 36 -12.70 26.04 12.72
C GLY A 36 -12.55 27.53 12.45
N TRP A 37 -11.71 28.25 13.22
CA TRP A 37 -11.58 29.70 13.08
C TRP A 37 -10.99 30.09 11.73
N THR A 38 -11.48 31.22 11.21
CA THR A 38 -10.96 31.85 10.00
C THR A 38 -9.60 32.51 10.26
N ILE A 39 -8.84 32.75 9.18
CA ILE A 39 -7.54 33.44 9.26
C ILE A 39 -7.68 34.79 9.95
N ASP A 40 -8.79 35.51 9.71
CA ASP A 40 -9.01 36.85 10.25
C ASP A 40 -9.38 36.82 11.75
N GLU A 41 -10.11 35.80 12.21
CA GLU A 41 -10.39 35.58 13.63
C GLU A 41 -9.13 35.19 14.40
N ILE A 42 -8.35 34.25 13.85
CA ILE A 42 -7.06 33.84 14.44
C ILE A 42 -6.12 35.04 14.52
N ARG A 43 -6.05 35.85 13.45
CA ARG A 43 -5.22 37.06 13.42
C ARG A 43 -5.64 38.07 14.49
N THR A 44 -6.94 38.29 14.66
CA THR A 44 -7.47 39.21 15.67
C THR A 44 -7.04 38.76 17.07
N ARG A 45 -7.20 37.47 17.38
CA ARG A 45 -6.77 36.90 18.65
C ARG A 45 -5.27 37.01 18.90
N LEU A 46 -4.45 36.80 17.87
CA LEU A 46 -3.00 36.97 17.98
C LEU A 46 -2.62 38.43 18.26
N LEU A 47 -3.31 39.39 17.64
CA LEU A 47 -3.11 40.82 17.90
C LEU A 47 -3.47 41.19 19.35
N ASP A 48 -4.57 40.65 19.88
CA ASP A 48 -4.98 40.86 21.29
C ASP A 48 -3.94 40.31 22.29
N MET A 49 -3.19 39.29 21.89
CA MET A 49 -2.08 38.71 22.65
C MET A 49 -0.74 39.44 22.44
N GLY A 50 -0.75 40.57 21.72
CA GLY A 50 0.45 41.37 21.43
C GLY A 50 1.32 40.82 20.29
N GLN A 51 0.86 39.81 19.54
CA GLN A 51 1.62 39.22 18.44
C GLN A 51 1.34 39.96 17.13
N THR A 52 2.39 40.51 16.51
CA THR A 52 2.26 41.21 15.22
C THR A 52 2.52 40.25 14.06
N VAL A 53 1.44 39.75 13.45
CA VAL A 53 1.52 38.82 12.32
C VAL A 53 0.85 39.39 11.06
N SER A 54 1.47 39.15 9.90
CA SER A 54 0.86 39.48 8.62
C SER A 54 -0.19 38.45 8.23
N ARG A 55 -1.31 38.91 7.65
CA ARG A 55 -2.40 38.05 7.17
C ARG A 55 -1.92 37.01 6.14
N SER A 56 -1.01 37.41 5.24
CA SER A 56 -0.48 36.50 4.21
C SER A 56 0.43 35.42 4.78
N ALA A 57 1.23 35.72 5.81
CA ALA A 57 2.04 34.70 6.48
C ALA A 57 1.18 33.72 7.27
N LEU A 58 0.16 34.21 7.98
CA LEU A 58 -0.78 33.36 8.70
C LEU A 58 -1.56 32.46 7.74
N GLY A 59 -2.05 33.00 6.62
CA GLY A 59 -2.77 32.23 5.61
C GLY A 59 -1.94 31.11 4.98
N ARG A 60 -0.65 31.35 4.70
CA ARG A 60 0.25 30.28 4.23
C ARG A 60 0.44 29.19 5.28
N HIS A 61 0.66 29.57 6.54
CA HIS A 61 0.84 28.62 7.62
C HIS A 61 -0.42 27.76 7.84
N VAL A 62 -1.60 28.39 7.91
CA VAL A 62 -2.89 27.71 8.03
C VAL A 62 -3.12 26.73 6.88
N ARG A 63 -2.85 27.16 5.64
CA ARG A 63 -2.95 26.28 4.47
C ARG A 63 -2.04 25.06 4.59
N THR A 64 -0.78 25.24 4.99
CA THR A 64 0.14 24.11 5.21
C THR A 64 -0.40 23.14 6.27
N LEU A 65 -0.99 23.64 7.35
CA LEU A 65 -1.62 22.78 8.36
C LEU A 65 -2.79 21.98 7.79
N GLU A 66 -3.60 22.58 6.92
CA GLU A 66 -4.72 21.91 6.26
C GLU A 66 -4.26 20.82 5.28
N ASP A 67 -3.22 21.11 4.49
CA ASP A 67 -2.63 20.16 3.56
C ASP A 67 -2.08 18.94 4.33
N MET A 68 -1.35 19.16 5.43
CA MET A 68 -0.87 18.10 6.31
C MET A 68 -2.02 17.30 6.95
N ALA A 69 -3.07 17.97 7.41
CA ALA A 69 -4.24 17.31 7.99
C ALA A 69 -5.03 16.49 6.96
N ALA A 70 -5.04 16.91 5.69
CA ALA A 70 -5.64 16.16 4.59
C ALA A 70 -4.82 14.89 4.28
N GLU A 71 -3.50 15.01 4.20
CA GLU A 71 -2.58 13.89 3.98
C GLU A 71 -2.67 12.83 5.10
N LEU A 72 -2.75 13.28 6.36
CA LEU A 72 -2.93 12.38 7.50
C LEU A 72 -4.29 11.65 7.46
N ARG A 73 -5.37 12.34 7.08
CA ARG A 73 -6.69 11.70 6.91
C ARG A 73 -6.67 10.69 5.78
N GLU A 74 -6.05 11.01 4.66
CA GLU A 74 -5.86 10.08 3.54
C GLU A 74 -5.07 8.84 4.00
N SER A 75 -3.97 9.04 4.72
CA SER A 75 -3.14 7.96 5.26
C SER A 75 -3.92 7.07 6.23
N GLN A 76 -4.73 7.65 7.11
CA GLN A 76 -5.59 6.90 8.03
C GLN A 76 -6.70 6.12 7.29
N MET A 77 -7.30 6.69 6.25
CA MET A 77 -8.27 5.98 5.42
C MET A 77 -7.63 4.79 4.70
N MET A 78 -6.43 4.96 4.15
CA MET A 78 -5.68 3.84 3.57
C MET A 78 -5.33 2.77 4.60
N ALA A 79 -4.83 3.16 5.76
CA ALA A 79 -4.51 2.22 6.84
C ALA A 79 -5.76 1.46 7.32
N THR A 80 -6.91 2.12 7.39
CA THR A 80 -8.19 1.49 7.76
C THR A 80 -8.71 0.56 6.67
N ALA A 81 -8.61 0.95 5.40
CA ALA A 81 -8.96 0.10 4.27
C ALA A 81 -8.08 -1.16 4.25
N LEU A 82 -6.78 -0.99 4.44
CA LEU A 82 -5.81 -2.08 4.60
C LEU A 82 -6.17 -3.01 5.75
N ALA A 83 -6.43 -2.48 6.95
CA ALA A 83 -6.78 -3.29 8.11
C ALA A 83 -8.07 -4.11 7.88
N ARG A 84 -9.04 -3.57 7.15
CA ARG A 84 -10.28 -4.28 6.78
C ARG A 84 -10.01 -5.40 5.77
N GLU A 85 -9.19 -5.13 4.77
CA GLU A 85 -8.88 -6.08 3.70
C GLU A 85 -7.96 -7.21 4.22
N THR A 86 -7.07 -6.87 5.15
CA THR A 86 -6.11 -7.81 5.74
C THR A 86 -6.63 -8.61 6.94
N GLY A 87 -7.76 -8.20 7.54
CA GLY A 87 -8.32 -8.87 8.72
C GLY A 87 -8.67 -10.35 8.54
N ASN A 88 -8.80 -10.83 7.30
CA ASN A 88 -8.97 -12.25 6.94
C ASN A 88 -8.06 -12.68 5.77
N ALA A 89 -7.07 -11.86 5.40
CA ALA A 89 -6.22 -12.13 4.25
C ALA A 89 -5.12 -13.14 4.61
N ASP A 90 -4.86 -14.09 3.72
CA ASP A 90 -3.65 -14.90 3.82
C ASP A 90 -2.39 -14.09 3.49
N GLN A 91 -1.22 -14.67 3.77
CA GLN A 91 0.07 -14.01 3.58
C GLN A 91 0.28 -13.54 2.12
N SER A 92 -0.21 -14.30 1.14
CA SER A 92 -0.16 -13.94 -0.29
C SER A 92 -1.01 -12.71 -0.61
N GLN A 93 -2.23 -12.63 -0.08
CA GLN A 93 -3.13 -11.49 -0.28
C GLN A 93 -2.58 -10.20 0.35
N MET A 94 -1.92 -10.29 1.52
CA MET A 94 -1.25 -9.13 2.12
C MET A 94 -0.08 -8.61 1.27
N LEU A 95 0.72 -9.50 0.69
CA LEU A 95 1.82 -9.14 -0.22
C LEU A 95 1.29 -8.47 -1.49
N ASP A 96 0.15 -8.94 -1.98
CA ASP A 96 -0.52 -8.37 -3.15
C ASP A 96 -1.05 -6.96 -2.92
N LEU A 97 -1.65 -6.70 -1.76
CA LEU A 97 -2.12 -5.36 -1.39
C LEU A 97 -0.97 -4.37 -1.23
N ASN A 98 0.09 -4.78 -0.54
CA ASN A 98 1.29 -3.96 -0.37
C ASN A 98 1.93 -3.60 -1.73
N SER A 99 1.97 -4.55 -2.66
CA SER A 99 2.50 -4.33 -4.01
C SER A 99 1.65 -3.34 -4.81
N GLN A 100 0.32 -3.44 -4.72
CA GLN A 100 -0.61 -2.53 -5.40
C GLN A 100 -0.54 -1.10 -4.83
N LEU A 101 -0.39 -0.97 -3.51
CA LEU A 101 -0.23 0.33 -2.85
C LEU A 101 1.09 1.00 -3.22
N LEU A 102 2.19 0.25 -3.26
CA LEU A 102 3.48 0.77 -3.73
C LEU A 102 3.37 1.29 -5.17
N GLN A 103 2.67 0.57 -6.04
CA GLN A 103 2.39 1.01 -7.41
C GLN A 103 1.53 2.28 -7.45
N ALA A 104 0.44 2.34 -6.67
CA ALA A 104 -0.47 3.47 -6.63
C ALA A 104 0.20 4.75 -6.10
N ASN A 105 0.97 4.64 -5.01
CA ASN A 105 1.71 5.77 -4.45
C ASN A 105 2.81 6.25 -5.40
N MET A 106 3.50 5.34 -6.09
CA MET A 106 4.49 5.72 -7.10
C MET A 106 3.83 6.43 -8.29
N PHE A 107 2.67 5.96 -8.75
CA PHE A 107 1.92 6.60 -9.82
C PHE A 107 1.47 8.01 -9.42
N LYS A 108 1.01 8.21 -8.18
CA LYS A 108 0.73 9.53 -7.61
C LYS A 108 1.96 10.44 -7.62
N LEU A 109 3.13 9.92 -7.22
CA LEU A 109 4.39 10.67 -7.26
C LEU A 109 4.80 11.07 -8.69
N MET A 110 4.61 10.18 -9.69
CA MET A 110 4.83 10.48 -11.11
C MET A 110 3.83 11.48 -11.69
N LEU A 111 2.58 11.48 -11.23
CA LEU A 111 1.59 12.47 -11.65
C LEU A 111 1.88 13.84 -11.03
N ALA A 112 2.27 13.89 -9.75
CA ALA A 112 2.66 15.12 -9.07
C ALA A 112 3.83 15.84 -9.78
N THR A 113 4.72 15.11 -10.47
CA THR A 113 5.78 15.74 -11.28
C THR A 113 5.29 16.54 -12.48
N LYS A 114 4.08 16.27 -13.00
CA LYS A 114 3.52 17.06 -14.11
C LYS A 114 3.04 18.45 -13.68
N ASP A 115 2.63 18.59 -12.41
CA ASP A 115 2.10 19.86 -11.86
C ASP A 115 3.17 20.71 -11.16
N GLY A 116 4.44 20.29 -11.21
CA GLY A 116 5.58 21.06 -10.68
C GLY A 116 5.90 20.84 -9.21
N GLU A 117 5.17 19.97 -8.50
CA GLU A 117 5.37 19.67 -7.06
C GLU A 117 5.82 18.22 -6.77
N GLY A 118 6.07 17.40 -7.79
CA GLY A 118 6.48 15.99 -7.61
C GLY A 118 7.98 15.72 -7.62
N ILE A 119 8.33 14.51 -7.18
CA ILE A 119 9.70 13.97 -7.20
C ILE A 119 10.11 13.63 -8.64
N GLN A 120 11.00 14.42 -9.24
CA GLN A 120 11.52 14.15 -10.57
C GLN A 120 12.39 12.87 -10.56
N LEU A 121 11.80 11.73 -10.92
CA LEU A 121 12.52 10.47 -11.01
C LEU A 121 13.59 10.54 -12.11
N GLY A 122 14.84 10.28 -11.75
CA GLY A 122 15.92 10.11 -12.71
C GLY A 122 15.79 8.78 -13.47
N ALA A 123 16.53 8.63 -14.56
CA ALA A 123 16.55 7.37 -15.33
C ALA A 123 16.95 6.15 -14.48
N LYS A 124 17.77 6.37 -13.44
CA LYS A 124 18.15 5.32 -12.48
C LYS A 124 16.96 4.90 -11.61
N ASP A 125 16.21 5.85 -11.07
CA ASP A 125 15.08 5.57 -10.19
C ASP A 125 13.96 4.84 -10.94
N ALA A 126 13.73 5.22 -12.20
CA ALA A 126 12.80 4.53 -13.09
C ALA A 126 13.23 3.07 -13.36
N LYS A 127 14.54 2.82 -13.51
CA LYS A 127 15.08 1.48 -13.70
C LYS A 127 14.94 0.64 -12.43
N ASP A 128 15.38 1.16 -11.28
CA ASP A 128 15.29 0.46 -10.00
C ASP A 128 13.82 0.08 -9.69
N PHE A 129 12.88 0.97 -10.05
CA PHE A 129 11.45 0.68 -9.95
C PHE A 129 10.98 -0.41 -10.91
N ALA A 130 11.38 -0.36 -12.19
CA ALA A 130 11.06 -1.42 -13.14
C ALA A 130 11.61 -2.79 -12.70
N ASP A 131 12.80 -2.81 -12.09
CA ASP A 131 13.40 -4.01 -11.54
C ASP A 131 12.64 -4.50 -10.30
N ALA A 132 12.20 -3.60 -9.42
CA ALA A 132 11.34 -3.97 -8.29
C ALA A 132 10.00 -4.57 -8.76
N LEU A 133 9.35 -3.97 -9.77
CA LEU A 133 8.13 -4.51 -10.38
C LEU A 133 8.34 -5.89 -10.99
N ARG A 134 9.47 -6.09 -11.68
CA ARG A 134 9.81 -7.39 -12.26
C ARG A 134 10.02 -8.44 -11.17
N SER A 135 10.71 -8.09 -10.08
CA SER A 135 10.90 -8.98 -8.94
C SER A 135 9.58 -9.40 -8.31
N ILE A 136 8.65 -8.46 -8.09
CA ILE A 136 7.31 -8.77 -7.56
C ILE A 136 6.56 -9.75 -8.49
N ALA A 137 6.57 -9.49 -9.80
CA ALA A 137 5.90 -10.36 -10.76
C ALA A 137 6.52 -11.78 -10.83
N LEU A 138 7.84 -11.89 -10.69
CA LEU A 138 8.53 -13.19 -10.65
C LEU A 138 8.24 -13.97 -9.37
N THR A 139 8.17 -13.28 -8.22
CA THR A 139 7.77 -13.90 -6.95
C THR A 139 6.36 -14.48 -7.06
N ARG A 140 5.40 -13.71 -7.60
CA ARG A 140 4.02 -14.19 -7.84
C ARG A 140 3.95 -15.46 -8.69
N LYS A 141 4.68 -15.47 -9.81
CA LYS A 141 4.73 -16.66 -10.68
C LYS A 141 5.26 -17.87 -9.92
N THR A 142 6.32 -17.67 -9.14
CA THR A 142 6.93 -18.75 -8.36
C THR A 142 5.99 -19.27 -7.27
N GLU A 143 5.24 -18.40 -6.60
CA GLU A 143 4.26 -18.78 -5.59
C GLU A 143 3.09 -19.58 -6.20
N LEU A 144 2.53 -19.12 -7.32
CA LEU A 144 1.48 -19.85 -8.03
C LEU A 144 1.97 -21.24 -8.51
N ASP A 145 3.19 -21.31 -9.06
CA ASP A 145 3.79 -22.59 -9.48
C ASP A 145 3.99 -23.54 -8.29
N VAL A 146 4.28 -23.01 -7.10
CA VAL A 146 4.45 -23.81 -5.86
C VAL A 146 3.10 -24.28 -5.34
N ILE A 147 2.09 -23.41 -5.33
CA ILE A 147 0.72 -23.74 -4.90
C ILE A 147 0.13 -24.80 -5.82
N GLU A 148 0.20 -24.61 -7.15
CA GLU A 148 -0.32 -25.57 -8.12
C GLU A 148 0.35 -26.95 -7.96
N LYS A 149 1.68 -26.98 -7.76
CA LYS A 149 2.40 -28.23 -7.49
C LYS A 149 1.99 -28.87 -6.16
N ALA A 150 1.74 -28.06 -5.13
CA ALA A 150 1.31 -28.55 -3.82
C ALA A 150 -0.10 -29.14 -3.89
N GLU A 151 -1.03 -28.46 -4.56
CA GLU A 151 -2.41 -28.92 -4.79
C GLU A 151 -2.43 -30.20 -5.62
N LYS A 152 -1.66 -30.24 -6.72
CA LYS A 152 -1.55 -31.45 -7.54
C LYS A 152 -1.02 -32.64 -6.74
N ARG A 153 0.03 -32.45 -5.93
CA ARG A 153 0.56 -33.51 -5.05
C ARG A 153 -0.44 -33.93 -3.98
N ALA A 154 -1.20 -33.00 -3.41
CA ALA A 154 -2.23 -33.29 -2.43
C ALA A 154 -3.38 -34.10 -3.06
N ALA A 155 -3.83 -33.71 -4.25
CA ALA A 155 -4.84 -34.43 -5.02
C ALA A 155 -4.36 -35.84 -5.39
N GLU A 156 -3.14 -35.99 -5.92
CA GLU A 156 -2.53 -37.30 -6.23
C GLU A 156 -2.40 -38.20 -4.99
N LYS A 157 -2.05 -37.62 -3.84
CA LYS A 157 -1.96 -38.38 -2.58
C LYS A 157 -3.35 -38.81 -2.11
N ALA A 158 -4.32 -37.91 -2.15
CA ALA A 158 -5.70 -38.18 -1.75
C ALA A 158 -6.35 -39.24 -2.66
N THR A 159 -6.14 -39.18 -3.98
CA THR A 159 -6.65 -40.19 -4.92
C THR A 159 -6.00 -41.56 -4.69
N LYS A 160 -4.69 -41.61 -4.44
CA LYS A 160 -4.00 -42.87 -4.06
C LYS A 160 -4.54 -43.44 -2.76
N GLU A 161 -4.69 -42.62 -1.72
CA GLU A 161 -5.24 -43.06 -0.43
C GLU A 161 -6.71 -43.53 -0.56
N ALA A 162 -7.51 -42.83 -1.36
CA ALA A 162 -8.89 -43.24 -1.66
C ALA A 162 -8.94 -44.58 -2.41
N ALA A 163 -8.08 -44.76 -3.41
CA ALA A 163 -7.99 -46.00 -4.17
C ALA A 163 -7.57 -47.18 -3.27
N GLU A 164 -6.62 -46.97 -2.36
CA GLU A 164 -6.23 -47.98 -1.37
C GLU A 164 -7.35 -48.31 -0.39
N LYS A 165 -8.04 -47.30 0.16
CA LYS A 165 -9.18 -47.50 1.07
C LYS A 165 -10.31 -48.28 0.38
N ALA A 166 -10.66 -47.90 -0.85
CA ALA A 166 -11.65 -48.60 -1.66
C ALA A 166 -11.25 -50.06 -1.93
N THR A 167 -9.98 -50.30 -2.29
CA THR A 167 -9.42 -51.65 -2.51
C THR A 167 -9.52 -52.50 -1.24
N ARG A 168 -9.13 -51.97 -0.08
CA ARG A 168 -9.20 -52.68 1.21
C ARG A 168 -10.64 -53.02 1.58
N ALA A 169 -11.57 -52.06 1.43
CA ALA A 169 -12.99 -52.26 1.71
C ALA A 169 -13.62 -53.31 0.79
N ALA A 170 -13.27 -53.30 -0.50
CA ALA A 170 -13.78 -54.26 -1.47
C ALA A 170 -13.25 -55.69 -1.19
N ARG A 171 -11.96 -55.84 -0.86
CA ARG A 171 -11.39 -57.14 -0.43
C ARG A 171 -12.05 -57.67 0.84
N ALA A 172 -12.29 -56.80 1.83
CA ALA A 172 -12.96 -57.18 3.08
C ALA A 172 -14.40 -57.67 2.87
N LYS A 173 -15.07 -57.19 1.81
CA LYS A 173 -16.41 -57.65 1.40
C LYS A 173 -16.39 -58.90 0.51
N GLY A 174 -15.23 -59.50 0.25
CA GLY A 174 -15.10 -60.74 -0.52
C GLY A 174 -15.28 -60.57 -2.03
N LEU A 175 -15.12 -59.36 -2.57
CA LEU A 175 -15.15 -59.17 -4.03
C LEU A 175 -13.97 -59.88 -4.70
N SER A 176 -14.18 -60.31 -5.95
CA SER A 176 -13.14 -60.97 -6.75
C SER A 176 -11.97 -60.00 -7.02
N LYS A 177 -10.78 -60.55 -7.28
CA LYS A 177 -9.57 -59.75 -7.56
C LYS A 177 -9.79 -58.80 -8.74
N GLU A 178 -10.46 -59.30 -9.79
CA GLU A 178 -10.78 -58.54 -11.00
C GLU A 178 -11.68 -57.33 -10.71
N THR A 179 -12.72 -57.51 -9.88
CA THR A 179 -13.60 -56.40 -9.48
C THR A 179 -12.90 -55.40 -8.54
N VAL A 180 -11.99 -55.86 -7.70
CA VAL A 180 -11.18 -54.98 -6.84
C VAL A 180 -10.23 -54.12 -7.68
N GLU A 181 -9.62 -54.70 -8.72
CA GLU A 181 -8.75 -53.98 -9.65
C GLU A 181 -9.52 -52.96 -10.48
N SER A 182 -10.73 -53.29 -10.95
CA SER A 182 -11.57 -52.33 -11.68
C SER A 182 -11.99 -51.13 -10.82
N ILE A 183 -12.33 -51.34 -9.54
CA ILE A 183 -12.64 -50.26 -8.59
C ILE A 183 -11.42 -49.37 -8.36
N ARG A 184 -10.24 -49.96 -8.18
CA ARG A 184 -8.99 -49.21 -7.98
C ARG A 184 -8.68 -48.35 -9.21
N PHE A 185 -8.84 -48.91 -10.41
CA PHE A 185 -8.60 -48.22 -11.67
C PHE A 185 -9.58 -47.06 -11.86
N ALA A 186 -10.86 -47.24 -11.57
CA ALA A 186 -11.87 -46.19 -11.64
C ALA A 186 -11.59 -45.01 -10.68
N VAL A 187 -11.07 -45.27 -9.48
CA VAL A 187 -10.75 -44.23 -8.48
C VAL A 187 -9.49 -43.45 -8.81
N LEU A 188 -8.49 -44.11 -9.42
CA LEU A 188 -7.27 -43.44 -9.87
C LEU A 188 -7.47 -42.60 -11.13
N GLY A 189 -8.62 -42.77 -11.80
CA GLY A 189 -8.89 -42.21 -13.11
C GLY A 189 -8.25 -43.07 -14.18
N SER A 190 -9.05 -43.57 -15.12
CA SER A 190 -8.53 -44.08 -16.38
C SER A 190 -8.13 -42.88 -17.22
N ASP A 191 -6.87 -42.78 -17.65
CA ASP A 191 -6.52 -41.85 -18.73
C ASP A 191 -7.43 -42.14 -19.94
N THR A 192 -8.27 -41.17 -20.28
CA THR A 192 -8.87 -40.95 -21.59
C THR A 192 -8.71 -39.48 -21.92
#